data_AF-A0A945HXA0-F1
#
_entry.id   AF-A0A945HXA0-F1
#
_cell.length_a   1.000
_cell.length_b   1.000
_cell.length_c   1.000
_cell.angle_alpha   90.00
_cell.angle_beta   90.00
_cell.angle_gamma   90.00
#
_symmetry.space_group_name_H-M   'P 1'
#
loop_
_entity.id
_entity.type
_entity.pdbx_description
1 polymer ?
#
loop_
_entity_poly.entity_id
_entity_poly.type
_entity_poly.pdbx_seq_one_letter_code
_entity_poly.pdbx_strand_id
1 'polypeptide(L)'
;MGVGTSMLLKMQIEKALKVLDVKAAVDLADISTAKGLALTADLVVTSNELAERIGNIKTPIITVANFMDLDGLIEGLRPVLENLNKN
;
A
#
# COMPACT_ATOMS: atom_id res chain seq x y z
N MET A 1 4.12 17.38 8.33
CA MET A 1 3.48 16.27 9.07
C MET A 1 3.88 14.97 8.39
N GLY A 2 4.74 14.07 8.85
CA GLY A 2 5.69 13.97 9.94
C GLY A 2 6.45 12.67 9.63
N VAL A 3 7.77 12.71 9.48
CA VAL A 3 8.59 11.58 8.98
C VAL A 3 8.34 10.29 9.79
N GLY A 4 8.07 10.41 11.09
CA GLY A 4 7.75 9.28 11.96
C GLY A 4 6.41 8.59 11.64
N THR A 5 5.39 9.32 11.18
CA THR A 5 4.11 8.73 10.78
C THR A 5 4.29 7.88 9.53
N SER A 6 5.06 8.35 8.55
CA SER A 6 5.31 7.60 7.31
C SER A 6 6.07 6.29 7.58
N MET A 7 7.08 6.30 8.45
CA MET A 7 7.79 5.07 8.82
C MET A 7 6.90 4.07 9.55
N LEU A 8 6.01 4.54 10.43
CA LEU A 8 5.05 3.69 11.13
C LEU A 8 4.13 2.96 10.15
N LEU A 9 3.61 3.68 9.15
CA LEU A 9 2.77 3.11 8.10
C LEU A 9 3.52 2.02 7.32
N LYS A 10 4.76 2.29 6.91
CA LYS A 10 5.62 1.29 6.24
C LYS A 10 5.79 0.05 7.09
N MET A 11 6.12 0.20 8.38
CA MET A 11 6.29 -0.93 9.30
C MET A 11 5.00 -1.76 9.46
N GLN A 12 3.82 -1.13 9.43
CA GLN A 12 2.54 -1.87 9.51
C GLN A 12 2.28 -2.69 8.25
N ILE A 13 2.54 -2.11 7.07
CA ILE A 13 2.43 -2.84 5.80
C ILE A 13 3.43 -4.00 5.75
N GLU A 14 4.68 -3.78 6.13
CA GLU A 14 5.70 -4.83 6.19
C GLU A 14 5.31 -5.97 7.15
N LYS A 15 4.71 -5.64 8.29
CA LYS A 15 4.17 -6.65 9.22
C LYS A 15 3.04 -7.45 8.60
N ALA A 16 2.07 -6.79 7.93
CA ALA A 16 0.97 -7.47 7.27
C ALA A 16 1.47 -8.42 6.18
N LEU A 17 2.40 -7.97 5.34
CA LEU A 17 3.04 -8.79 4.31
C LEU A 17 3.76 -10.01 4.91
N LYS A 18 4.44 -9.82 6.04
CA LYS A 18 5.10 -10.92 6.76
C LYS A 18 4.11 -11.95 7.30
N VAL A 19 2.96 -11.52 7.83
CA VAL A 19 1.89 -12.43 8.29
C VAL A 19 1.31 -13.23 7.13
N LEU A 20 1.20 -12.60 5.95
CA LEU A 20 0.73 -13.23 4.72
C LEU A 20 1.80 -14.07 3.99
N ASP A 21 3.00 -14.19 4.57
CA ASP A 21 4.17 -14.87 3.97
C ASP A 21 4.55 -14.34 2.57
N VAL A 22 4.33 -13.03 2.34
CA VAL A 22 4.66 -12.35 1.08
C VAL A 22 6.00 -11.62 1.22
N LYS A 23 6.95 -11.94 0.32
CA LYS A 23 8.19 -11.17 0.17
C LYS A 23 7.97 -10.02 -0.81
N ALA A 24 7.85 -8.80 -0.28
CA ALA A 24 7.77 -7.59 -1.09
C ALA A 24 8.63 -6.45 -0.49
N ALA A 25 9.02 -5.51 -1.34
CA ALA A 25 9.65 -4.27 -0.92
C ALA A 25 8.56 -3.18 -0.78
N VAL A 26 8.60 -2.43 0.33
CA VAL A 26 7.65 -1.35 0.60
C VAL A 26 8.39 -0.02 0.52
N ASP A 27 7.99 0.83 -0.43
CA ASP A 27 8.49 2.20 -0.54
C ASP A 27 7.45 3.21 -0.09
N LEU A 28 7.95 4.33 0.45
CA LEU A 28 7.11 5.44 0.89
C LEU A 28 7.17 6.55 -0.14
N ALA A 29 6.01 7.02 -0.56
CA ALA A 29 5.85 8.14 -1.47
C ALA A 29 4.92 9.19 -0.85
N ASP A 30 5.20 10.46 -1.10
CA ASP A 30 4.23 11.53 -0.89
C ASP A 30 3.31 11.68 -2.12
N ILE A 31 2.26 12.49 -2.02
CA ILE A 31 1.31 12.65 -3.13
C ILE A 31 1.94 13.21 -4.41
N SER A 32 2.99 14.02 -4.29
CA SER A 32 3.73 14.58 -5.44
C SER A 32 4.54 13.54 -6.20
N THR A 33 5.05 12.52 -5.51
CA THR A 33 5.93 11.48 -6.07
C THR A 33 5.21 10.15 -6.31
N ALA A 34 4.07 9.92 -5.66
CA ALA A 34 3.31 8.67 -5.72
C ALA A 34 2.97 8.24 -7.16
N LYS A 35 2.55 9.17 -8.02
CA LYS A 35 2.27 8.86 -9.43
C LYS A 35 3.48 8.30 -10.18
N GLY A 36 4.66 8.88 -9.96
CA GLY A 36 5.88 8.46 -10.63
C GLY A 36 6.33 7.09 -10.15
N LEU A 37 6.36 6.90 -8.83
CA LEU A 37 6.75 5.62 -8.21
C LEU A 37 5.76 4.50 -8.50
N ALA A 38 4.47 4.82 -8.63
CA ALA A 38 3.46 3.83 -8.96
C ALA A 38 3.71 3.15 -10.31
N LEU A 39 4.34 3.83 -11.28
CA LEU A 39 4.66 3.25 -12.59
C LEU A 39 5.63 2.07 -12.52
N THR A 40 6.44 2.00 -11.47
CA THR A 40 7.41 0.94 -11.23
C THR A 40 7.00 0.01 -10.09
N ALA A 41 5.82 0.21 -9.50
CA ALA A 41 5.29 -0.62 -8.44
C ALA A 41 4.25 -1.60 -9.01
N ASP A 42 4.14 -2.77 -8.39
CA ASP A 42 3.09 -3.73 -8.70
C ASP A 42 1.75 -3.36 -8.04
N LEU A 43 1.81 -2.58 -6.95
CA LEU A 43 0.66 -2.24 -6.13
C LEU A 43 0.87 -0.91 -5.39
N VAL A 44 -0.17 -0.08 -5.34
CA VAL A 44 -0.21 1.11 -4.50
C VAL A 44 -1.19 0.88 -3.35
N VAL A 45 -0.75 1.13 -2.11
CA VAL A 45 -1.59 1.05 -0.91
C VAL A 45 -1.70 2.45 -0.31
N THR A 46 -2.91 2.98 -0.20
CA THR A 46 -3.12 4.36 0.28
C THR A 46 -4.51 4.53 0.92
N SER A 47 -4.88 5.74 1.38
CA SER A 47 -6.24 6.02 1.88
C SER A 47 -7.18 6.36 0.71
N ASN A 48 -8.49 6.29 0.91
CA ASN A 48 -9.45 6.65 -0.15
C ASN A 48 -9.26 8.10 -0.65
N GLU A 49 -9.03 9.04 0.28
CA GLU A 49 -8.78 10.44 -0.07
C GLU A 49 -7.55 10.59 -0.98
N LEU A 50 -6.46 9.88 -0.69
CA LEU A 50 -5.24 9.96 -1.48
C LEU A 50 -5.37 9.20 -2.81
N ALA A 51 -6.12 8.09 -2.85
CA ALA A 51 -6.40 7.38 -4.09
C ALA A 51 -7.11 8.28 -5.11
N GLU A 52 -8.11 9.04 -4.66
CA GLU A 52 -8.80 10.03 -5.51
C GLU A 52 -7.85 11.12 -6.04
N ARG A 53 -6.90 11.57 -5.21
CA ARG A 53 -5.89 12.57 -5.61
C ARG A 53 -4.84 12.02 -6.58
N ILE A 54 -4.41 10.76 -6.39
CA ILE A 54 -3.55 10.06 -7.36
C ILE A 54 -4.31 9.93 -8.68
N GLY A 55 -5.61 9.67 -8.63
CA GLY A 55 -6.44 9.54 -9.81
C GLY A 55 -6.07 8.30 -10.63
N ASN A 56 -6.36 8.34 -11.94
CA ASN A 56 -6.24 7.14 -12.77
C ASN A 56 -4.79 6.84 -13.14
N ILE A 57 -4.30 5.68 -12.70
CA ILE A 57 -2.99 5.11 -13.05
C ILE A 57 -3.19 3.64 -13.47
N LYS A 58 -2.22 3.08 -14.18
CA LYS A 58 -2.28 1.67 -14.65
C LYS A 58 -2.12 0.67 -13.50
N THR A 59 -1.37 1.06 -12.47
CA THR A 59 -1.07 0.23 -11.31
C THR A 59 -2.29 0.11 -10.41
N PRO A 60 -2.65 -1.08 -9.93
CA PRO A 60 -3.77 -1.25 -9.03
C PRO A 60 -3.56 -0.44 -7.74
N ILE A 61 -4.63 0.20 -7.26
CA ILE A 61 -4.67 0.93 -6.00
C ILE A 61 -5.59 0.20 -5.03
N ILE A 62 -5.09 -0.08 -3.83
CA ILE A 62 -5.88 -0.51 -2.68
C ILE A 62 -6.06 0.66 -1.72
N THR A 63 -7.29 0.85 -1.26
CA THR A 63 -7.61 1.81 -0.22
C THR A 63 -7.71 1.11 1.13
N VAL A 64 -7.04 1.68 2.14
CA VAL A 64 -7.07 1.21 3.52
C VAL A 64 -7.69 2.32 4.38
N ALA A 65 -8.70 1.96 5.18
CA ALA A 65 -9.39 2.90 6.05
C ALA A 65 -8.53 3.30 7.26
N ASN A 66 -7.80 2.35 7.83
CA ASN A 66 -6.94 2.56 8.99
C ASN A 66 -5.67 1.71 8.91
N PHE A 67 -4.52 2.36 8.70
CA PHE A 67 -3.23 1.69 8.63
C PHE A 67 -2.69 1.21 9.98
N MET A 68 -3.29 1.65 11.08
CA MET A 68 -2.92 1.21 12.43
C MET A 68 -3.62 -0.09 12.83
N ASP A 69 -4.65 -0.48 12.07
CA ASP A 69 -5.37 -1.73 12.25
C ASP A 69 -4.71 -2.82 11.38
N LEU A 70 -3.86 -3.62 12.01
CA LEU A 70 -3.10 -4.66 11.32
C LEU A 70 -4.03 -5.75 10.75
N ASP A 71 -5.07 -6.14 11.48
CA ASP A 71 -6.01 -7.18 11.02
C ASP A 71 -6.80 -6.66 9.81
N GLY A 72 -7.33 -5.44 9.88
CA GLY A 72 -8.00 -4.80 8.76
C GLY A 72 -7.09 -4.64 7.53
N LEU A 73 -5.81 -4.33 7.75
CA LEU A 73 -4.82 -4.24 6.67
C LEU A 73 -4.54 -5.61 6.02
N ILE A 74 -4.42 -6.67 6.81
CA ILE A 74 -4.21 -8.04 6.32
C ILE A 74 -5.42 -8.50 5.49
N GLU A 75 -6.64 -8.31 6.00
CA GLU A 75 -7.88 -8.69 5.31
C GLU A 75 -8.05 -7.96 3.98
N GLY A 76 -7.67 -6.67 3.91
CA GLY A 76 -7.72 -5.89 2.67
C GLY A 76 -6.62 -6.26 1.67
N LEU A 77 -5.41 -6.57 2.13
CA LEU A 77 -4.27 -6.91 1.26
C LEU A 77 -4.36 -8.32 0.68
N ARG A 78 -4.80 -9.29 1.50
CA ARG A 78 -4.84 -10.71 1.13
C ARG A 78 -5.45 -10.99 -0.25
N PRO A 79 -6.70 -10.57 -0.56
CA PRO A 79 -7.31 -10.91 -1.84
C PRO A 79 -6.55 -10.31 -3.02
N VAL A 80 -5.93 -9.14 -2.87
CA VAL A 80 -5.22 -8.49 -3.99
C VAL A 80 -3.86 -9.13 -4.22
N LEU A 81 -3.14 -9.47 -3.15
CA LEU A 81 -1.87 -10.18 -3.26
C LEU A 81 -2.05 -11.58 -3.86
N GLU A 82 -3.13 -12.28 -3.52
CA GLU A 82 -3.48 -13.57 -4.14
C GLU A 82 -3.78 -13.46 -5.65
N ASN A 83 -4.32 -12.32 -6.11
CA ASN A 83 -4.55 -12.06 -7.53
C ASN A 83 -3.26 -11.67 -8.28
N LEU A 84 -2.33 -10.97 -7.61
CA LEU A 84 -1.03 -10.61 -8.20
C LEU A 84 -0.15 -11.84 -8.42
N ASN A 85 -0.13 -12.79 -7.49
CA ASN A 85 0.66 -14.04 -7.60
C ASN A 85 0.15 -15.02 -8.67
N LYS A 86 -1.03 -14.79 -9.26
CA LYS A 86 -1.61 -15.65 -10.30
C LYS A 86 -1.30 -15.21 -11.73
N ASN A 87 -0.65 -14.07 -11.92
CA ASN A 87 -0.15 -13.60 -13.22
C ASN A 87 1.34 -13.90 -13.38
#